data_AF-A0A0E2Z7M6-F1
#
_entry.id   AF-A0A0E2Z7M6-F1
#
_cell.length_a   1.000
_cell.length_b   1.000
_cell.length_c   1.000
_cell.angle_alpha   90.00
_cell.angle_beta   90.00
_cell.angle_gamma   90.00
#
_symmetry.space_group_name_H-M   'P 1'
#
loop_
_entity.id
_entity.type
_entity.pdbx_description
1 polymer ?
#
loop_
_entity_poly.entity_id
_entity_poly.type
_entity_poly.pdbx_seq_one_letter_code
_entity_poly.pdbx_strand_id
1 'polypeptide(L)' 'MNMPPGWYPDPSGDPSLMRWWDGEEWTGDFAPAQQVTPDGNRIRRARTR' A
#
# COMPACT_ATOMS: atom_id res chain seq x y z
N MET A 1 -0.80 -12.87 18.56
CA MET A 1 -0.09 -12.00 17.58
C MET A 1 -0.85 -10.69 17.55
N ASN A 2 -0.26 -9.58 18.01
CA ASN A 2 -0.90 -8.25 17.94
C ASN A 2 -0.44 -7.56 16.67
N MET A 3 -1.23 -7.64 15.60
CA MET A 3 -0.98 -6.85 14.39
C MET A 3 -1.33 -5.39 14.72
N PRO A 4 -0.42 -4.43 14.51
CA PRO A 4 -0.73 -3.02 14.74
C PRO A 4 -1.77 -2.52 13.74
N PRO A 5 -2.50 -1.44 14.05
CA PRO A 5 -3.46 -0.86 13.11
C PRO A 5 -2.78 -0.41 11.82
N GLY A 6 -3.36 -0.74 10.67
CA GLY A 6 -2.75 -0.46 9.37
C GLY A 6 -3.48 -1.06 8.17
N TRP A 7 -2.99 -0.73 6.97
CA TRP A 7 -3.44 -1.34 5.73
C TRP A 7 -2.72 -2.66 5.48
N TYR A 8 -3.48 -3.72 5.25
CA TYR A 8 -2.96 -5.06 4.99
C TYR A 8 -3.66 -5.68 3.76
N PRO A 9 -3.04 -6.66 3.09
CA PRO A 9 -3.66 -7.36 1.97
C PRO A 9 -4.98 -8.01 2.38
N ASP A 10 -6.01 -7.86 1.54
CA ASP A 10 -7.31 -8.45 1.83
C ASP A 10 -7.25 -9.99 1.77
N PRO A 11 -7.69 -10.71 2.82
CA PRO A 11 -7.60 -12.17 2.85
C PRO A 11 -8.50 -12.89 1.84
N SER A 12 -9.37 -12.19 1.11
CA SER A 12 -10.11 -12.77 -0.03
C SER A 12 -9.20 -13.30 -1.14
N GLY A 13 -7.94 -12.82 -1.19
CA GLY A 13 -6.95 -13.23 -2.18
C GLY A 13 -6.77 -12.24 -3.32
N ASP A 14 -7.48 -11.10 -3.33
CA ASP A 14 -7.29 -10.04 -4.30
C ASP A 14 -6.04 -9.20 -3.98
N PRO A 15 -4.92 -9.34 -4.72
CA PRO A 15 -3.68 -8.63 -4.43
C PRO A 15 -3.78 -7.12 -4.74
N SER A 16 -4.86 -6.71 -5.39
CA SER A 16 -5.17 -5.32 -5.72
C SER A 16 -5.95 -4.60 -4.63
N LEU A 17 -6.31 -5.29 -3.54
CA LEU A 17 -7.14 -4.73 -2.47
C LEU A 17 -6.39 -4.79 -1.14
N MET A 18 -6.40 -3.66 -0.43
CA MET A 18 -5.98 -3.58 0.96
C MET A 18 -7.21 -3.31 1.82
N ARG A 19 -7.26 -3.95 2.98
CA ARG A 19 -8.27 -3.73 4.00
C ARG A 19 -7.61 -3.14 5.24
N TRP A 20 -8.34 -2.30 5.97
CA TRP A 20 -7.83 -1.72 7.21
C TRP A 20 -8.02 -2.70 8.37
N TRP A 21 -6.95 -2.90 9.13
CA TRP A 21 -6.96 -3.58 10.42
C TRP A 21 -6.87 -2.53 11.52
N ASP A 22 -7.75 -2.56 12.51
CA ASP A 22 -7.78 -1.55 13.59
C ASP A 22 -6.98 -1.94 14.83
N GLY A 23 -6.41 -3.14 14.86
CA GLY A 23 -5.71 -3.71 16.02
C GLY A 23 -6.40 -4.93 16.62
N GLU A 24 -7.73 -5.05 16.46
CA GLU A 24 -8.54 -6.15 16.99
C GLU A 24 -9.35 -6.88 15.92
N GLU A 25 -9.84 -6.17 14.90
CA GLU A 25 -10.59 -6.71 13.78
C GLU A 25 -10.35 -5.97 12.45
N TRP A 26 -10.82 -6.59 11.36
CA TRP A 26 -10.79 -5.97 10.04
C TRP A 26 -12.01 -5.05 9.88
N THR A 27 -11.81 -3.78 9.53
CA THR A 27 -12.91 -2.81 9.37
C THR A 27 -13.54 -2.90 7.98
N GLY A 28 -14.59 -2.12 7.71
CA GLY A 28 -15.19 -2.01 6.38
C GLY A 28 -14.42 -1.12 5.40
N ASP A 29 -13.25 -0.61 5.79
CA ASP A 29 -12.47 0.32 4.98
C ASP A 29 -11.56 -0.45 4.02
N PHE A 30 -11.66 -0.09 2.74
CA PHE A 30 -10.88 -0.69 1.66
C PHE A 30 -10.12 0.39 0.90
N ALA A 31 -8.88 0.10 0.56
CA ALA A 31 -8.05 0.93 -0.30
C ALA A 31 -7.55 0.09 -1.48
N PRO A 32 -7.37 0.69 -2.67
CA PRO A 32 -6.62 0.03 -3.73
C PRO A 32 -5.21 -0.22 -3.22
N ALA A 33 -4.72 -1.45 -3.43
CA ALA A 33 -3.31 -1.71 -3.24
C ALA A 33 -2.56 -0.74 -4.14
N GLN A 34 -1.74 0.13 -3.54
CA GLN A 34 -0.86 0.99 -4.31
C GLN A 34 0.04 0.05 -5.10
N GLN A 35 -0.30 -0.16 -6.38
CA GLN A 35 0.64 -0.65 -7.35
C GLN A 35 1.75 0.38 -7.29
N VAL A 36 2.82 0.04 -6.57
CA VAL A 36 4.05 0.81 -6.59
C VAL A 36 4.50 0.65 -8.04
N THR A 37 4.01 1.50 -8.94
CA THR A 37 4.52 1.57 -10.29
C THR A 37 5.98 1.91 -10.10
N PRO A 38 6.91 1.08 -10.54
CA PRO A 38 8.32 1.42 -10.52
C PRO A 38 8.56 2.44 -11.64
N ASP A 39 7.86 3.58 -11.62
CA ASP A 39 8.18 4.70 -12.48
C ASP A 39 9.37 5.40 -11.84
N GLY A 40 10.52 4.81 -12.14
CA GLY A 40 11.82 5.17 -11.64
C GLY A 40 12.08 6.63 -11.92
N ASN A 41 12.38 7.37 -10.84
CA ASN A 41 13.40 8.40 -10.80
C ASN A 41 13.78 8.93 -12.20
N ARG A 42 12.93 9.83 -12.74
CA ARG A 42 13.19 10.64 -13.92
C ARG A 42 14.54 11.34 -13.74
N ILE A 43 15.61 10.67 -14.19
CA ILE A 43 16.93 11.16 -14.55
C ILE A 43 17.18 12.61 -14.14
N ARG A 44 17.70 12.79 -12.92
CA ARG A 44 18.43 14.01 -12.51
C ARG A 44 19.81 14.02 -13.17
N ARG A 45 19.95 14.50 -14.41
CA ARG A 45 21.23 14.92 -15.07
C ARG A 45 20.86 15.91 -16.20
N ALA A 46 21.33 17.15 -16.35
CA ALA A 46 22.50 17.90 -15.89
C ALA A 46 22.08 19.38 -15.64
N ARG A 47 22.52 20.09 -14.60
CA ARG A 47 23.81 20.79 -14.40
C ARG A 47 24.19 21.80 -15.52
N THR A 48 24.17 23.09 -15.14
CA THR A 48 25.01 24.20 -15.65
C THR A 48 24.82 24.69 -17.09
N ARG A 49 24.24 25.88 -17.25
CA ARG A 49 24.94 27.14 -17.56
C ARG A 49 23.98 28.33 -17.45
#